data_AF-A0ABD2KK05-F1
#
_entry.id   AF-A0ABD2KK05-F1
#
_cell.length_a   1.000
_cell.length_b   1.000
_cell.length_c   1.000
_cell.angle_alpha   90.00
_cell.angle_beta   90.00
_cell.angle_gamma   90.00
#
_symmetry.space_group_name_H-M   'P 1'
#
loop_
_entity.id
_entity.type
_entity.pdbx_description
1 polymer ?
#
loop_
_entity_poly.entity_id
_entity_poly.type
_entity_poly.pdbx_seq_one_letter_code
_entity_poly.pdbx_strand_id
1 'polypeptide(L)'
;MLFASIKFVLLPHLAPLLLLLLRLLLLRSFLLSQPFPLYFTRAFFYPHSSHIDGLRNRHNVAIVLATGDRRLAFSSSEFEIVCGTFNGLQRWKSLTSAKLEPLHIGYAHAPCRLAIYRIVCHPFPFKNLSPRIGLKIDQSDPIKIKVTFADQTPRQIVVCPGRVFLFEQWHLLLTSLELHRLHRVDLVLVHVLSVHPSVFSLLRLYEKEGFVWVRPSLQLPSAESGNSPTFDANSETLWNNQLVNFHDCLYTFKESSAFIAFPDWDDLLLTPSPSAFLSSTSFPSSVRSSSATIFPASTFSSTSSSSSASSFASFPSSVPSSPATTSPASTFSSASSSSFTSSSTLSPTSSSTSSSVSSSSSPSSSSSASALSAALLRFVSVHPFSAALLPKRFPGHFPTITQFVDNGWEMFDLFEKGVRFSVWPSDAQFISKVLLRPKFVSGVDLHGPAGSMALAHQIDELPAENAFFVHARDYQKNPRLNQRLPFASLLVSNLATFLHRHNASLSDLPKSERFVPTLNECLRNIEAKVRRNRHSKCFNYAQCRKELLENVEGNGGKAWECVGTDNRWSAVQRTRHFRFYVMEDEAMAQFSGIRCLP
;
A
#
# COMPACT_ATOMS: atom_id res chain seq x y z
N MET A 1 -38.64 26.92 60.51
CA MET A 1 -39.43 27.37 59.34
C MET A 1 -38.61 27.78 58.10
N LEU A 2 -37.29 28.02 58.19
CA LEU A 2 -36.47 28.38 57.01
C LEU A 2 -36.17 27.23 56.02
N PHE A 3 -36.27 25.97 56.45
CA PHE A 3 -36.00 24.80 55.58
C PHE A 3 -37.20 24.35 54.73
N ALA A 4 -38.40 24.86 54.99
CA ALA A 4 -39.61 24.47 54.25
C ALA A 4 -39.81 25.27 52.95
N SER A 5 -39.31 26.51 52.89
CA SER A 5 -39.55 27.41 51.73
C SER A 5 -38.49 27.30 50.62
N ILE A 6 -37.33 26.68 50.87
CA ILE A 6 -36.30 26.45 49.84
C ILE A 6 -36.69 25.30 48.90
N LYS A 7 -37.55 24.37 49.35
CA LYS A 7 -37.96 23.19 48.56
C LYS A 7 -38.86 23.51 47.35
N PHE A 8 -39.55 24.65 47.33
CA PHE A 8 -40.50 24.96 46.25
C PHE A 8 -39.93 25.82 45.11
N VAL A 9 -38.81 26.53 45.34
CA VAL A 9 -38.26 27.45 44.33
C VAL A 9 -37.24 26.78 43.40
N LEU A 10 -36.51 25.76 43.87
CA LEU A 10 -35.47 25.06 43.08
C LEU A 10 -35.98 23.87 42.26
N LEU A 11 -37.09 23.24 42.67
CA LEU A 11 -37.66 22.07 41.99
C LEU A 11 -38.03 22.31 40.51
N PRO A 12 -38.67 23.43 40.12
CA PRO A 12 -39.04 23.65 38.71
C PRO A 12 -37.84 23.89 37.79
N HIS A 13 -36.68 24.26 38.33
CA HIS A 13 -35.44 24.44 37.55
C HIS A 13 -34.60 23.16 37.45
N LEU A 14 -34.73 22.23 38.40
CA LEU A 14 -34.00 20.95 38.38
C LEU A 14 -34.62 19.92 37.40
N ALA A 15 -35.93 19.94 37.22
CA ALA A 15 -36.63 19.03 36.31
C ALA A 15 -36.14 19.09 34.84
N PRO A 16 -36.00 20.27 34.19
CA PRO A 16 -35.49 20.35 32.82
C PRO A 16 -34.00 19.96 32.72
N LEU A 17 -33.20 20.23 33.75
CA LEU A 17 -31.79 19.82 33.81
C LEU A 17 -31.66 18.29 33.89
N LEU A 18 -32.48 17.64 34.74
CA LEU A 18 -32.52 16.19 34.88
C LEU A 18 -33.02 15.53 33.60
N LEU A 19 -34.05 16.10 32.95
CA LEU A 19 -34.56 15.61 31.67
C LEU A 19 -33.52 15.75 30.54
N LEU A 20 -32.77 16.86 30.51
CA LEU A 20 -31.67 17.05 29.57
C LEU A 20 -30.55 16.02 29.83
N LEU A 21 -30.18 15.80 31.10
CA LEU A 21 -29.15 14.84 31.46
C LEU A 21 -29.57 13.41 31.14
N LEU A 22 -30.83 13.04 31.40
CA LEU A 22 -31.40 11.75 31.00
C LEU A 22 -31.44 11.61 29.47
N ARG A 23 -31.84 12.65 28.73
CA ARG A 23 -31.79 12.65 27.26
C ARG A 23 -30.37 12.50 26.74
N LEU A 24 -29.39 13.18 27.34
CA LEU A 24 -27.97 13.05 26.97
C LEU A 24 -27.43 11.65 27.29
N LEU A 25 -27.84 11.04 28.42
CA LEU A 25 -27.47 9.67 28.77
C LEU A 25 -28.14 8.63 27.87
N LEU A 26 -29.41 8.82 27.52
CA LEU A 26 -30.14 7.97 26.58
C LEU A 26 -29.59 8.11 25.16
N LEU A 27 -29.30 9.34 24.71
CA LEU A 27 -28.69 9.61 23.42
C LEU A 27 -27.28 9.03 23.35
N ARG A 28 -26.47 9.18 24.42
CA ARG A 28 -25.15 8.54 24.52
C ARG A 28 -25.28 7.03 24.49
N SER A 29 -26.23 6.45 25.22
CA SER A 29 -26.47 5.00 25.22
C SER A 29 -26.95 4.49 23.85
N PHE A 30 -27.78 5.27 23.15
CA PHE A 30 -28.27 4.96 21.81
C PHE A 30 -27.19 5.11 20.73
N LEU A 31 -26.36 6.15 20.82
CA LEU A 31 -25.22 6.34 19.90
C LEU A 31 -24.12 5.31 20.14
N LEU A 32 -23.98 4.82 21.39
CA LEU A 32 -23.12 3.68 21.74
C LEU A 32 -23.75 2.33 21.39
N SER A 33 -25.05 2.23 21.08
CA SER A 33 -25.72 0.96 20.78
C SER A 33 -25.68 0.56 19.31
N GLN A 34 -25.21 1.43 18.41
CA GLN A 34 -25.00 1.08 17.01
C GLN A 34 -23.71 0.24 16.90
N PRO A 35 -23.80 -1.01 16.39
CA PRO A 35 -22.61 -1.85 16.24
C PRO A 35 -21.63 -1.21 15.26
N PHE A 36 -20.34 -1.24 15.59
CA PHE A 36 -19.28 -0.76 14.73
C PHE A 36 -19.14 -1.68 13.51
N PRO A 37 -19.12 -1.13 12.29
CA PRO A 37 -18.80 -1.92 11.12
C PRO A 37 -17.32 -2.30 11.14
N LEU A 38 -17.03 -3.58 10.91
CA LEU A 38 -15.68 -4.10 10.74
C LEU A 38 -15.65 -4.93 9.45
N TYR A 39 -14.85 -4.48 8.48
CA TYR A 39 -14.70 -5.06 7.16
C TYR A 39 -13.39 -5.84 7.11
N PHE A 40 -13.44 -7.17 7.01
CA PHE A 40 -12.27 -8.00 6.77
C PHE A 40 -11.96 -8.01 5.28
N THR A 41 -10.87 -7.33 4.91
CA THR A 41 -10.57 -7.04 3.51
C THR A 41 -9.69 -8.10 2.90
N ARG A 42 -8.65 -8.61 3.58
CA ARG A 42 -7.83 -9.69 3.04
C ARG A 42 -7.09 -10.43 4.13
N ALA A 43 -6.69 -11.67 3.88
CA ALA A 43 -5.74 -12.38 4.73
C ALA A 43 -4.57 -12.95 3.92
N PHE A 44 -3.37 -12.88 4.51
CA PHE A 44 -2.11 -13.35 3.95
C PHE A 44 -1.52 -14.43 4.82
N PHE A 45 -1.02 -15.49 4.21
CA PHE A 45 -0.29 -16.56 4.88
C PHE A 45 1.18 -16.54 4.50
N TYR A 46 2.02 -16.60 5.53
CA TYR A 46 3.48 -16.68 5.42
C TYR A 46 3.91 -18.03 5.99
N PRO A 47 4.28 -19.00 5.14
CA PRO A 47 4.80 -20.29 5.61
C PRO A 47 6.06 -20.11 6.47
N HIS A 48 6.90 -19.15 6.06
CA HIS A 48 8.13 -18.75 6.72
C HIS A 48 8.13 -17.22 6.81
N SER A 49 8.23 -16.68 8.02
CA SER A 49 8.34 -15.24 8.24
C SER A 49 9.66 -14.93 8.93
N SER A 50 10.47 -14.08 8.30
CA SER A 50 11.70 -13.58 8.88
C SER A 50 11.52 -12.23 9.58
N HIS A 51 10.54 -11.40 9.17
CA HIS A 51 10.49 -9.98 9.56
C HIS A 51 9.10 -9.39 9.85
N ILE A 52 8.08 -10.21 10.15
CA ILE A 52 6.78 -9.69 10.63
C ILE A 52 6.91 -9.26 12.10
N ASP A 53 7.10 -7.96 12.33
CA ASP A 53 6.81 -7.20 13.58
C ASP A 53 6.95 -7.97 14.90
N GLY A 54 8.19 -8.31 15.27
CA GLY A 54 8.50 -9.00 16.53
C GLY A 54 8.40 -10.54 16.48
N LEU A 55 7.83 -11.10 15.41
CA LEU A 55 7.76 -12.53 15.12
C LEU A 55 8.92 -12.98 14.22
N ARG A 56 10.16 -12.62 14.58
CA ARG A 56 11.35 -13.11 13.86
C ARG A 56 11.42 -14.63 13.92
N ASN A 57 11.74 -15.26 12.79
CA ASN A 57 11.94 -16.70 12.65
C ASN A 57 10.73 -17.53 13.09
N ARG A 58 9.52 -17.02 12.83
CA ARG A 58 8.28 -17.74 13.10
C ARG A 58 7.76 -18.39 11.83
N HIS A 59 7.28 -19.61 11.96
CA HIS A 59 6.64 -20.36 10.89
C HIS A 59 5.13 -20.19 10.96
N ASN A 60 4.49 -20.20 9.80
CA ASN A 60 3.05 -20.21 9.65
C ASN A 60 2.36 -19.03 10.37
N VAL A 61 2.62 -17.83 9.87
CA VAL A 61 1.95 -16.60 10.33
C VAL A 61 0.82 -16.28 9.37
N ALA A 62 -0.35 -15.91 9.88
CA ALA A 62 -1.41 -15.33 9.09
C ALA A 62 -1.66 -13.88 9.52
N ILE A 63 -1.77 -12.97 8.56
CA ILE A 63 -2.13 -11.57 8.80
C ILE A 63 -3.48 -11.31 8.15
N VAL A 64 -4.44 -10.81 8.92
CA VAL A 64 -5.75 -10.37 8.41
C VAL A 64 -5.79 -8.85 8.42
N LEU A 65 -6.00 -8.24 7.27
CA LEU A 65 -6.31 -6.82 7.14
C LEU A 65 -7.79 -6.57 7.37
N ALA A 66 -8.08 -5.51 8.12
CA ALA A 66 -9.43 -5.05 8.35
C ALA A 66 -9.53 -3.54 8.26
N THR A 67 -10.71 -3.04 7.88
CA THR A 67 -11.08 -1.64 7.96
C THR A 67 -12.23 -1.52 8.96
N GLY A 68 -12.18 -0.59 9.90
CA GLY A 68 -13.20 -0.49 10.94
C GLY A 68 -13.30 0.90 11.54
N ASP A 69 -14.29 1.14 12.39
CA ASP A 69 -14.44 2.44 13.05
C ASP A 69 -13.20 2.77 13.90
N ARG A 70 -12.60 3.95 13.71
CA ARG A 70 -11.34 4.34 14.36
C ARG A 70 -11.40 4.28 15.88
N ARG A 71 -12.59 4.39 16.47
CA ARG A 71 -12.81 4.27 17.92
C ARG A 71 -12.34 2.91 18.46
N LEU A 72 -12.34 1.88 17.62
CA LEU A 72 -11.83 0.55 17.96
C LEU A 72 -10.33 0.55 18.31
N ALA A 73 -9.57 1.55 17.87
CA ALA A 73 -8.16 1.67 18.27
C ALA A 73 -8.02 1.91 19.78
N PHE A 74 -8.98 2.62 20.39
CA PHE A 74 -8.98 2.94 21.82
C PHE A 74 -9.70 1.89 22.68
N SER A 75 -10.51 1.03 22.06
CA SER A 75 -11.27 -0.05 22.72
C SER A 75 -10.67 -1.44 22.46
N SER A 76 -9.49 -1.54 21.86
CA SER A 76 -8.91 -2.84 21.44
C SER A 76 -8.63 -3.82 22.58
N SER A 77 -8.54 -3.34 23.82
CA SER A 77 -8.43 -4.18 25.03
C SER A 77 -9.77 -4.64 25.59
N GLU A 78 -10.89 -4.13 25.08
CA GLU A 78 -12.23 -4.43 25.60
C GLU A 78 -12.85 -5.69 24.99
N PHE A 79 -12.25 -6.24 23.93
CA PHE A 79 -12.75 -7.44 23.26
C PHE A 79 -11.62 -8.44 23.00
N GLU A 80 -11.97 -9.73 23.09
CA GLU A 80 -11.04 -10.83 22.83
C GLU A 80 -11.15 -11.26 21.36
N ILE A 81 -10.03 -11.27 20.63
CA ILE A 81 -9.95 -11.91 19.31
C ILE A 81 -9.23 -13.23 19.46
N VAL A 82 -9.85 -14.31 18.98
CA VAL A 82 -9.27 -15.64 18.96
C VAL A 82 -9.16 -16.12 17.52
N CYS A 83 -7.92 -16.35 17.07
CA CYS A 83 -7.65 -16.99 15.80
C CYS A 83 -7.76 -18.50 15.94
N GLY A 84 -8.25 -19.16 14.90
CA GLY A 84 -8.39 -20.60 14.87
C GLY A 84 -8.57 -21.13 13.46
N THR A 85 -8.74 -22.44 13.36
CA THR A 85 -8.89 -23.14 12.08
C THR A 85 -10.18 -23.94 12.04
N PHE A 86 -10.59 -24.30 10.84
CA PHE A 86 -11.70 -25.23 10.60
C PHE A 86 -11.12 -26.54 10.09
N ASN A 87 -11.41 -27.64 10.78
CA ASN A 87 -11.00 -28.96 10.29
C ASN A 87 -11.81 -29.37 9.05
N GLY A 88 -11.49 -30.53 8.45
CA GLY A 88 -12.21 -31.05 7.28
C GLY A 88 -13.72 -31.22 7.49
N LEU A 89 -14.17 -31.35 8.74
CA LEU A 89 -15.59 -31.41 9.15
C LEU A 89 -16.18 -30.03 9.47
N GLN A 90 -15.49 -28.95 9.10
CA GLN A 90 -15.88 -27.55 9.37
C GLN A 90 -16.05 -27.20 10.87
N ARG A 91 -15.51 -28.02 11.78
CA ARG A 91 -15.51 -27.73 13.22
C ARG A 91 -14.39 -26.76 13.56
N TRP A 92 -14.76 -25.73 14.31
CA TRP A 92 -13.84 -24.72 14.82
C TRP A 92 -12.88 -25.30 15.86
N LYS A 93 -11.59 -24.94 15.73
CA LYS A 93 -10.56 -25.18 16.73
C LYS A 93 -9.83 -23.87 17.02
N SER A 94 -9.96 -23.38 18.24
CA SER A 94 -9.18 -22.25 18.76
C SER A 94 -7.69 -22.56 18.71
N LEU A 95 -6.86 -21.58 18.38
CA LEU A 95 -5.41 -21.70 18.32
C LEU A 95 -4.71 -20.68 19.20
N THR A 96 -4.97 -19.40 18.98
CA THR A 96 -4.27 -18.31 19.67
C THR A 96 -5.17 -17.11 19.87
N SER A 97 -4.95 -16.38 20.96
CA SER A 97 -5.46 -15.02 21.09
C SER A 97 -4.69 -14.09 20.14
N ALA A 98 -5.36 -13.03 19.68
CA ALA A 98 -4.82 -11.99 18.83
C ALA A 98 -5.40 -10.63 19.24
N LYS A 99 -4.84 -9.56 18.69
CA LYS A 99 -5.29 -8.19 18.92
C LYS A 99 -5.63 -7.51 17.60
N LEU A 100 -6.52 -6.54 17.66
CA LEU A 100 -6.80 -5.63 16.57
C LEU A 100 -5.81 -4.47 16.65
N GLU A 101 -4.76 -4.52 15.85
CA GLU A 101 -3.69 -3.52 15.87
C GLU A 101 -3.98 -2.42 14.83
N PRO A 102 -4.03 -1.15 15.23
CA PRO A 102 -4.19 -0.06 14.27
C PRO A 102 -2.93 0.08 13.41
N LEU A 103 -3.12 0.08 12.09
CA LEU A 103 -2.06 0.40 11.12
C LEU A 103 -2.08 1.88 10.73
N HIS A 104 -3.29 2.44 10.59
CA HIS A 104 -3.48 3.86 10.28
C HIS A 104 -4.85 4.34 10.77
N ILE A 105 -4.87 5.37 11.63
CA ILE A 105 -6.09 5.89 12.27
C ILE A 105 -6.58 7.23 11.70
N GLY A 106 -6.02 7.65 10.55
CA GLY A 106 -6.30 8.95 9.94
C GLY A 106 -5.42 10.07 10.50
N TYR A 107 -5.51 11.25 9.90
CA TYR A 107 -4.76 12.43 10.37
C TYR A 107 -5.56 13.23 11.39
N ALA A 108 -4.85 13.92 12.28
CA ALA A 108 -5.47 14.87 13.21
C ALA A 108 -6.30 15.95 12.47
N HIS A 109 -5.89 16.35 11.27
CA HIS A 109 -6.56 17.36 10.44
C HIS A 109 -7.55 16.78 9.41
N ALA A 110 -7.62 15.46 9.26
CA ALA A 110 -8.57 14.78 8.38
C ALA A 110 -9.07 13.49 9.08
N PRO A 111 -9.92 13.64 10.11
CA PRO A 111 -10.32 12.55 10.97
C PRO A 111 -11.32 11.62 10.26
N CYS A 112 -10.80 10.70 9.46
CA CYS A 112 -11.60 9.65 8.88
C CYS A 112 -12.30 8.81 9.93
N ARG A 113 -13.58 8.46 9.71
CA ARG A 113 -14.28 7.58 10.64
C ARG A 113 -13.71 6.17 10.60
N LEU A 114 -13.30 5.68 9.44
CA LEU A 114 -12.72 4.36 9.29
C LEU A 114 -11.19 4.40 9.32
N ALA A 115 -10.61 3.48 10.07
CA ALA A 115 -9.19 3.22 10.22
C ALA A 115 -8.84 1.85 9.65
N ILE A 116 -7.55 1.65 9.37
CA ILE A 116 -6.99 0.39 8.90
C ILE A 116 -6.37 -0.33 10.08
N TYR A 117 -6.66 -1.62 10.17
CA TYR A 117 -6.20 -2.50 11.21
C TYR A 117 -5.57 -3.75 10.60
N ARG A 118 -4.79 -4.43 11.44
CA ARG A 118 -4.40 -5.82 11.20
C ARG A 118 -4.70 -6.68 12.41
N ILE A 119 -4.78 -7.98 12.16
CA ILE A 119 -4.83 -9.03 13.17
C ILE A 119 -3.74 -10.02 12.80
N VAL A 120 -2.82 -10.29 13.73
CA VAL A 120 -1.73 -11.24 13.54
C VAL A 120 -2.07 -12.53 14.26
N CYS A 121 -2.15 -13.62 13.50
CA CYS A 121 -2.47 -14.96 13.99
C CYS A 121 -1.23 -15.85 13.87
N HIS A 122 -0.66 -16.27 15.00
CA HIS A 122 0.49 -17.17 15.05
C HIS A 122 0.51 -18.02 16.34
N PRO A 123 0.90 -19.31 16.27
CA PRO A 123 1.14 -20.12 15.07
C PRO A 123 -0.17 -20.56 14.40
N PHE A 124 -0.18 -20.59 13.06
CA PHE A 124 -1.33 -21.04 12.29
C PHE A 124 -1.03 -22.36 11.54
N PRO A 125 -1.52 -23.53 11.98
CA PRO A 125 -1.23 -24.79 11.33
C PRO A 125 -1.96 -24.87 9.97
N PHE A 126 -1.26 -24.57 8.87
CA PHE A 126 -1.83 -24.61 7.51
C PHE A 126 -1.74 -26.01 6.86
N LYS A 127 -1.11 -27.00 7.51
CA LYS A 127 -0.98 -28.35 6.93
C LYS A 127 -2.36 -28.96 6.67
N ASN A 128 -2.68 -29.21 5.40
CA ASN A 128 -3.87 -29.93 4.90
C ASN A 128 -5.24 -29.29 5.18
N LEU A 129 -5.30 -28.00 5.50
CA LEU A 129 -6.55 -27.33 5.85
C LEU A 129 -7.02 -26.38 4.75
N SER A 130 -8.35 -26.20 4.68
CA SER A 130 -9.02 -25.21 3.84
C SER A 130 -8.28 -23.86 3.93
N PRO A 131 -8.14 -23.09 2.84
CA PRO A 131 -7.42 -21.80 2.80
C PRO A 131 -8.23 -20.71 3.53
N ARG A 132 -8.62 -20.98 4.77
CA ARG A 132 -9.51 -20.16 5.58
C ARG A 132 -9.00 -20.11 7.01
N ILE A 133 -8.90 -18.89 7.53
CA ILE A 133 -8.72 -18.63 8.95
C ILE A 133 -10.09 -18.38 9.56
N GLY A 134 -10.31 -18.86 10.79
CA GLY A 134 -11.45 -18.44 11.57
C GLY A 134 -11.04 -17.38 12.59
N LEU A 135 -11.85 -16.34 12.70
CA LEU A 135 -11.72 -15.32 13.73
C LEU A 135 -12.98 -15.33 14.60
N LYS A 136 -12.80 -15.55 15.90
CA LYS A 136 -13.87 -15.37 16.88
C LYS A 136 -13.61 -14.07 17.62
N ILE A 137 -14.63 -13.21 17.73
CA ILE A 137 -14.54 -11.93 18.44
C ILE A 137 -15.56 -11.96 19.58
N ASP A 138 -15.08 -11.93 20.81
CA ASP A 138 -15.88 -12.16 22.01
C ASP A 138 -16.71 -13.46 21.93
N GLN A 139 -18.02 -13.35 22.11
CA GLN A 139 -19.00 -14.43 22.06
C GLN A 139 -19.57 -14.64 20.66
N SER A 140 -18.98 -14.05 19.61
CA SER A 140 -19.43 -14.27 18.23
C SER A 140 -19.23 -15.73 17.80
N ASP A 141 -19.87 -16.10 16.69
CA ASP A 141 -19.51 -17.30 15.98
C ASP A 141 -18.17 -17.08 15.26
N PRO A 142 -17.37 -18.14 15.02
CA PRO A 142 -16.14 -18.01 14.26
C PRO A 142 -16.39 -17.61 12.81
N ILE A 143 -15.84 -16.46 12.41
CA ILE A 143 -15.94 -15.87 11.07
C ILE A 143 -14.88 -16.50 10.17
N LYS A 144 -15.31 -17.09 9.04
CA LYS A 144 -14.41 -17.69 8.04
C LYS A 144 -13.87 -16.63 7.08
N ILE A 145 -12.56 -16.47 7.00
CA ILE A 145 -11.90 -15.52 6.10
C ILE A 145 -10.97 -16.29 5.17
N LYS A 146 -11.12 -16.07 3.85
CA LYS A 146 -10.23 -16.67 2.84
C LYS A 146 -8.82 -16.10 2.98
N VAL A 147 -7.84 -16.99 2.99
CA VAL A 147 -6.42 -16.65 3.11
C VAL A 147 -5.73 -16.88 1.77
N THR A 148 -4.88 -15.93 1.40
CA THR A 148 -4.02 -15.99 0.22
C THR A 148 -2.58 -16.20 0.65
N PHE A 149 -1.79 -16.95 -0.12
CA PHE A 149 -0.35 -17.02 0.14
C PHE A 149 0.28 -15.68 -0.20
N ALA A 150 1.10 -15.14 0.70
CA ALA A 150 1.95 -14.00 0.36
C ALA A 150 2.95 -14.40 -0.73
N ASP A 151 3.32 -13.45 -1.59
CA ASP A 151 4.33 -13.71 -2.63
C ASP A 151 5.62 -14.21 -1.98
N GLN A 152 6.23 -15.21 -2.62
CA GLN A 152 7.50 -15.81 -2.18
C GLN A 152 8.61 -15.59 -3.22
N THR A 153 8.29 -14.98 -4.36
CA THR A 153 9.24 -14.75 -5.45
C THR A 153 10.18 -13.61 -5.09
N PRO A 154 11.49 -13.84 -4.93
CA PRO A 154 12.41 -12.76 -4.59
C PRO A 154 12.39 -11.65 -5.64
N ARG A 155 12.23 -10.40 -5.19
CA ARG A 155 12.16 -9.19 -6.00
C ARG A 155 13.06 -8.13 -5.39
N GLN A 156 13.72 -7.35 -6.23
CA GLN A 156 14.48 -6.18 -5.77
C GLN A 156 13.54 -5.01 -5.50
N ILE A 157 12.70 -4.66 -6.47
CA ILE A 157 11.83 -3.49 -6.41
C ILE A 157 10.44 -3.85 -6.92
N VAL A 158 9.45 -3.64 -6.07
CA VAL A 158 8.04 -3.64 -6.44
C VAL A 158 7.53 -2.19 -6.42
N VAL A 159 6.73 -1.81 -7.40
CA VAL A 159 6.06 -0.51 -7.41
C VAL A 159 4.56 -0.72 -7.26
N CYS A 160 3.97 0.00 -6.31
CA CYS A 160 2.55 -0.04 -6.03
C CYS A 160 2.00 1.38 -6.16
N PRO A 161 1.68 1.83 -7.38
CA PRO A 161 1.13 3.16 -7.59
C PRO A 161 -0.27 3.26 -6.96
N GLY A 162 -0.75 4.48 -6.75
CA GLY A 162 -2.14 4.74 -6.36
C GLY A 162 -3.14 4.00 -7.25
N ARG A 163 -4.31 3.63 -6.69
CA ARG A 163 -5.35 2.92 -7.44
C ARG A 163 -5.82 3.73 -8.66
N VAL A 164 -6.11 3.06 -9.77
CA VAL A 164 -6.71 3.72 -10.94
C VAL A 164 -8.22 3.86 -10.76
N PHE A 165 -8.73 5.08 -10.90
CA PHE A 165 -10.14 5.43 -10.76
C PHE A 165 -10.56 6.41 -11.86
N LEU A 166 -11.61 6.06 -12.61
CA LEU A 166 -12.05 6.77 -13.81
C LEU A 166 -10.88 7.12 -14.73
N PHE A 167 -9.96 6.17 -14.85
CA PHE A 167 -8.64 6.46 -15.39
C PHE A 167 -8.65 6.44 -16.92
N GLU A 168 -8.36 7.59 -17.51
CA GLU A 168 -8.29 7.82 -18.97
C GLU A 168 -6.89 8.21 -19.45
N GLN A 169 -6.01 8.65 -18.54
CA GLN A 169 -4.69 9.22 -18.81
C GLN A 169 -3.67 8.15 -19.22
N TRP A 170 -3.93 7.50 -20.35
CA TRP A 170 -3.14 6.41 -20.90
C TRP A 170 -1.68 6.82 -21.15
N HIS A 171 -1.44 8.08 -21.50
CA HIS A 171 -0.10 8.63 -21.73
C HIS A 171 0.75 8.59 -20.46
N LEU A 172 0.12 8.82 -19.30
CA LEU A 172 0.77 8.84 -18.01
C LEU A 172 1.07 7.41 -17.56
N LEU A 173 0.08 6.53 -17.74
CA LEU A 173 0.23 5.10 -17.52
C LEU A 173 1.40 4.53 -18.33
N LEU A 174 1.42 4.74 -19.65
CA LEU A 174 2.48 4.27 -20.53
C LEU A 174 3.85 4.82 -20.10
N THR A 175 3.92 6.11 -19.82
CA THR A 175 5.17 6.73 -19.41
C THR A 175 5.69 6.15 -18.11
N SER A 176 4.82 6.01 -17.11
CA SER A 176 5.15 5.40 -15.83
C SER A 176 5.63 3.94 -16.00
N LEU A 177 4.90 3.12 -16.76
CA LEU A 177 5.25 1.72 -16.97
C LEU A 177 6.56 1.54 -17.74
N GLU A 178 6.78 2.28 -18.83
CA GLU A 178 8.03 2.18 -19.60
C GLU A 178 9.24 2.70 -18.82
N LEU A 179 9.07 3.74 -17.99
CA LEU A 179 10.11 4.19 -17.06
C LEU A 179 10.45 3.12 -16.03
N HIS A 180 9.44 2.52 -15.40
CA HIS A 180 9.67 1.43 -14.45
C HIS A 180 10.37 0.24 -15.10
N ARG A 181 9.99 -0.11 -16.35
CA ARG A 181 10.64 -1.19 -17.11
C ARG A 181 12.09 -0.84 -17.43
N LEU A 182 12.36 0.40 -17.84
CA LEU A 182 13.71 0.91 -18.08
C LEU A 182 14.58 0.83 -16.81
N HIS A 183 14.01 1.17 -15.66
CA HIS A 183 14.66 1.06 -14.35
C HIS A 183 14.68 -0.37 -13.77
N ARG A 184 14.20 -1.36 -14.55
CA ARG A 184 14.12 -2.79 -14.19
C ARG A 184 13.42 -3.01 -12.84
N VAL A 185 12.30 -2.31 -12.64
CA VAL A 185 11.33 -2.70 -11.62
C VAL A 185 10.88 -4.13 -11.90
N ASP A 186 10.81 -4.98 -10.88
CA ASP A 186 10.47 -6.39 -11.07
C ASP A 186 8.97 -6.60 -11.30
N LEU A 187 8.15 -5.75 -10.69
CA LEU A 187 6.70 -5.84 -10.79
C LEU A 187 6.02 -4.51 -10.45
N VAL A 188 4.98 -4.17 -11.20
CA VAL A 188 4.04 -3.09 -10.86
C VAL A 188 2.68 -3.69 -10.49
N LEU A 189 2.25 -3.55 -9.24
CA LEU A 189 0.92 -3.99 -8.79
C LEU A 189 -0.10 -2.86 -8.99
N VAL A 190 -1.03 -3.06 -9.92
CA VAL A 190 -2.04 -2.07 -10.29
C VAL A 190 -3.40 -2.45 -9.71
N HIS A 191 -3.87 -1.67 -8.74
CA HIS A 191 -5.24 -1.78 -8.24
C HIS A 191 -6.19 -0.97 -9.10
N VAL A 192 -7.12 -1.65 -9.76
CA VAL A 192 -8.14 -1.03 -10.62
C VAL A 192 -9.42 -0.84 -9.84
N LEU A 193 -9.96 0.37 -9.75
CA LEU A 193 -11.34 0.62 -9.31
C LEU A 193 -12.25 0.73 -10.53
N SER A 194 -11.88 1.64 -11.43
CA SER A 194 -12.55 1.87 -12.70
C SER A 194 -11.57 2.47 -13.70
N VAL A 195 -11.61 1.99 -14.93
CA VAL A 195 -10.66 2.36 -15.99
C VAL A 195 -11.32 2.21 -17.35
N HIS A 196 -10.90 3.05 -18.31
CA HIS A 196 -11.38 2.96 -19.68
C HIS A 196 -11.06 1.58 -20.30
N PRO A 197 -11.98 0.92 -21.04
CA PRO A 197 -11.77 -0.45 -21.54
C PRO A 197 -10.52 -0.65 -22.39
N SER A 198 -10.18 0.31 -23.27
CA SER A 198 -8.95 0.21 -24.06
C SER A 198 -7.68 0.40 -23.23
N VAL A 199 -7.73 1.22 -22.18
CA VAL A 199 -6.62 1.37 -21.21
C VAL A 199 -6.47 0.11 -20.35
N PHE A 200 -7.58 -0.53 -19.97
CA PHE A 200 -7.54 -1.82 -19.30
C PHE A 200 -6.94 -2.90 -20.21
N SER A 201 -7.32 -2.93 -21.48
CA SER A 201 -6.78 -3.88 -22.45
C SER A 201 -5.26 -3.76 -22.55
N LEU A 202 -4.74 -2.51 -22.55
CA LEU A 202 -3.32 -2.23 -22.49
C LEU A 202 -2.67 -2.75 -21.20
N LEU A 203 -3.25 -2.50 -20.02
CA LEU A 203 -2.78 -3.07 -18.75
C LEU A 203 -2.67 -4.61 -18.81
N ARG A 204 -3.64 -5.28 -19.43
CA ARG A 204 -3.64 -6.73 -19.59
C ARG A 204 -2.52 -7.23 -20.50
N LEU A 205 -2.07 -6.43 -21.47
CA LEU A 205 -0.90 -6.77 -22.27
C LEU A 205 0.39 -6.74 -21.44
N TYR A 206 0.57 -5.73 -20.58
CA TYR A 206 1.70 -5.69 -19.64
C TYR A 206 1.64 -6.83 -18.61
N GLU A 207 0.44 -7.23 -18.19
CA GLU A 207 0.25 -8.36 -17.29
C GLU A 207 0.60 -9.70 -17.96
N LYS A 208 0.31 -9.87 -19.25
CA LYS A 208 0.75 -11.05 -20.01
C LYS A 208 2.28 -11.19 -20.06
N GLU A 209 3.02 -10.09 -19.97
CA GLU A 209 4.49 -10.11 -19.88
C GLU A 209 5.01 -10.35 -18.46
N GLY A 210 4.13 -10.46 -17.46
CA GLY A 210 4.49 -10.62 -16.05
C GLY A 210 5.07 -9.36 -15.41
N PHE A 211 5.07 -8.22 -16.10
CA PHE A 211 5.60 -6.95 -15.59
C PHE A 211 4.58 -6.20 -14.72
N VAL A 212 3.30 -6.29 -15.07
CA VAL A 212 2.19 -5.75 -14.29
C VAL A 212 1.42 -6.90 -13.65
N TRP A 213 0.94 -6.71 -12.42
CA TRP A 213 -0.11 -7.55 -11.84
C TRP A 213 -1.34 -6.70 -11.60
N VAL A 214 -2.43 -6.98 -12.30
CA VAL A 214 -3.68 -6.23 -12.18
C VAL A 214 -4.56 -6.87 -11.11
N ARG A 215 -5.07 -6.07 -10.18
CA ARG A 215 -5.99 -6.52 -9.14
C ARG A 215 -7.23 -5.64 -9.01
N PRO A 216 -8.37 -6.22 -8.65
CA PRO A 216 -9.50 -5.44 -8.18
C PRO A 216 -9.09 -4.59 -6.97
N SER A 217 -9.32 -3.30 -7.06
CA SER A 217 -9.25 -2.38 -5.95
C SER A 217 -10.48 -2.49 -5.04
N LEU A 218 -10.32 -2.11 -3.77
CA LEU A 218 -11.30 -2.33 -2.73
C LEU A 218 -12.47 -1.34 -2.83
N GLN A 219 -13.67 -1.87 -2.73
CA GLN A 219 -14.91 -1.14 -2.49
C GLN A 219 -15.61 -1.77 -1.29
N LEU A 220 -15.78 -0.99 -0.23
CA LEU A 220 -16.52 -1.43 0.96
C LEU A 220 -18.02 -1.39 0.66
N PRO A 221 -18.82 -2.35 1.15
CA PRO A 221 -20.25 -2.29 0.98
C PRO A 221 -20.80 -1.14 1.83
N SER A 222 -21.81 -0.45 1.32
CA SER A 222 -22.57 0.50 2.14
C SER A 222 -23.16 -0.27 3.32
N ALA A 223 -22.68 0.01 4.53
CA ALA A 223 -23.32 -0.56 5.69
C ALA A 223 -24.73 0.05 5.77
N GLU A 224 -25.76 -0.78 5.67
CA GLU A 224 -27.14 -0.42 6.05
C GLU A 224 -27.16 -0.11 7.55
N SER A 225 -26.59 1.02 7.96
CA SER A 225 -26.75 1.51 9.31
C SER A 225 -28.25 1.73 9.45
N GLY A 226 -28.89 0.99 10.36
CA GLY A 226 -30.34 0.76 10.33
C GLY A 226 -31.21 2.00 10.50
N ASN A 227 -30.64 3.22 10.48
CA ASN A 227 -31.32 4.52 10.51
C ASN A 227 -30.66 5.61 9.62
N SER A 228 -29.58 5.33 8.88
CA SER A 228 -28.95 6.31 7.99
C SER A 228 -28.71 5.69 6.61
N PRO A 229 -29.64 5.87 5.66
CA PRO A 229 -29.46 5.51 4.26
C PRO A 229 -28.35 6.32 3.55
N THR A 230 -27.57 7.12 4.30
CA THR A 230 -26.56 8.05 3.79
C THR A 230 -25.13 7.70 4.19
N PHE A 231 -24.91 6.59 4.92
CA PHE A 231 -23.56 6.16 5.28
C PHE A 231 -22.88 5.41 4.13
N ASP A 232 -21.95 6.07 3.44
CA ASP A 232 -21.04 5.46 2.49
C ASP A 232 -19.69 5.20 3.17
N ALA A 233 -19.37 3.92 3.39
CA ALA A 233 -18.11 3.49 3.99
C ALA A 233 -16.89 3.93 3.17
N ASN A 234 -17.02 3.97 1.83
CA ASN A 234 -15.92 4.37 0.96
C ASN A 234 -15.56 5.82 1.17
N SER A 235 -16.54 6.71 1.38
CA SER A 235 -16.35 8.13 1.71
C SER A 235 -15.68 8.40 3.06
N GLU A 236 -15.61 7.38 3.93
CA GLU A 236 -15.13 7.47 5.31
C GLU A 236 -13.77 6.80 5.53
N THR A 237 -13.11 6.42 4.44
CA THR A 237 -11.71 5.98 4.41
C THR A 237 -10.81 7.05 3.82
N LEU A 238 -9.53 7.02 4.17
CA LEU A 238 -8.56 7.95 3.60
C LEU A 238 -8.34 7.65 2.11
N TRP A 239 -8.47 8.67 1.25
CA TRP A 239 -8.27 8.57 -0.20
C TRP A 239 -9.08 7.44 -0.85
N ASN A 240 -10.33 7.22 -0.37
CA ASN A 240 -11.22 6.14 -0.80
C ASN A 240 -10.47 4.82 -0.93
N ASN A 241 -10.11 4.22 0.18
CA ASN A 241 -9.42 2.92 0.26
C ASN A 241 -8.04 2.82 -0.41
N GLN A 242 -7.47 3.88 -1.02
CA GLN A 242 -6.13 3.82 -1.61
C GLN A 242 -5.08 3.34 -0.59
N LEU A 243 -5.19 3.78 0.66
CA LEU A 243 -4.28 3.33 1.71
C LEU A 243 -4.46 1.85 2.06
N VAL A 244 -5.68 1.31 1.93
CA VAL A 244 -5.93 -0.14 2.11
C VAL A 244 -5.27 -0.93 0.98
N ASN A 245 -5.31 -0.41 -0.25
CA ASN A 245 -4.59 -0.98 -1.39
C ASN A 245 -3.07 -0.97 -1.22
N PHE A 246 -2.50 0.05 -0.59
CA PHE A 246 -1.07 0.04 -0.26
C PHE A 246 -0.69 -0.96 0.81
N HIS A 247 -1.51 -1.12 1.86
CA HIS A 247 -1.28 -2.17 2.83
C HIS A 247 -1.41 -3.55 2.19
N ASP A 248 -2.38 -3.72 1.29
CA ASP A 248 -2.51 -4.93 0.51
C ASP A 248 -1.24 -5.27 -0.28
N CYS A 249 -0.68 -4.29 -1.01
CA CYS A 249 0.62 -4.44 -1.65
C CYS A 249 1.74 -4.78 -0.65
N LEU A 250 1.87 -3.98 0.42
CA LEU A 250 2.90 -4.15 1.44
C LEU A 250 2.92 -5.58 1.96
N TYR A 251 1.76 -6.10 2.36
CA TYR A 251 1.67 -7.45 2.92
C TYR A 251 1.83 -8.53 1.85
N THR A 252 1.33 -8.32 0.63
CA THR A 252 1.57 -9.27 -0.48
C THR A 252 3.07 -9.52 -0.69
N PHE A 253 3.90 -8.46 -0.68
CA PHE A 253 5.33 -8.54 -1.01
C PHE A 253 6.28 -8.35 0.19
N LYS A 254 5.74 -8.41 1.43
CA LYS A 254 6.48 -8.01 2.64
C LYS A 254 7.82 -8.73 2.82
N GLU A 255 7.81 -10.02 2.52
CA GLU A 255 8.97 -10.91 2.70
C GLU A 255 9.70 -11.19 1.38
N SER A 256 9.08 -10.92 0.23
CA SER A 256 9.62 -11.26 -1.09
C SER A 256 10.35 -10.11 -1.77
N SER A 257 10.09 -8.86 -1.39
CA SER A 257 10.73 -7.68 -1.98
C SER A 257 11.79 -7.04 -1.09
N ALA A 258 12.88 -6.55 -1.69
CA ALA A 258 13.87 -5.75 -0.98
C ALA A 258 13.38 -4.31 -0.75
N PHE A 259 12.69 -3.74 -1.74
CA PHE A 259 12.08 -2.42 -1.70
C PHE A 259 10.67 -2.41 -2.29
N ILE A 260 9.80 -1.56 -1.73
CA ILE A 260 8.50 -1.24 -2.31
C ILE A 260 8.37 0.27 -2.45
N ALA A 261 8.05 0.74 -3.65
CA ALA A 261 7.71 2.14 -3.91
C ALA A 261 6.19 2.36 -3.87
N PHE A 262 5.74 3.48 -3.29
CA PHE A 262 4.32 3.87 -3.27
C PHE A 262 4.07 5.25 -3.94
N PRO A 263 4.31 5.37 -5.26
CA PRO A 263 4.10 6.62 -6.01
C PRO A 263 2.61 6.85 -6.34
N ASP A 264 2.24 8.07 -6.75
CA ASP A 264 1.07 8.24 -7.63
C ASP A 264 1.46 7.98 -9.09
N TRP A 265 0.49 7.86 -9.99
CA TRP A 265 0.79 7.67 -11.43
C TRP A 265 1.53 8.86 -12.04
N ASP A 266 1.36 10.06 -11.48
CA ASP A 266 2.06 11.29 -11.85
C ASP A 266 3.41 11.46 -11.15
N ASP A 267 3.85 10.51 -10.31
CA ASP A 267 5.18 10.49 -9.71
C ASP A 267 6.11 9.54 -10.48
N LEU A 268 6.88 10.10 -11.41
CA LEU A 268 7.81 9.35 -12.25
C LEU A 268 9.13 9.14 -11.51
N LEU A 269 9.43 7.89 -11.12
CA LEU A 269 10.70 7.53 -10.49
C LEU A 269 11.82 7.52 -11.55
N LEU A 270 12.80 8.40 -11.38
CA LEU A 270 13.93 8.56 -12.28
C LEU A 270 15.26 8.32 -11.56
N THR A 271 16.25 7.89 -12.34
CA THR A 271 17.66 7.88 -11.95
C THR A 271 18.47 8.72 -12.96
N PRO A 272 19.40 9.60 -12.52
CA PRO A 272 20.11 10.52 -13.41
C PRO A 272 20.86 9.87 -14.58
N SER A 273 21.24 8.59 -14.47
CA SER A 273 21.66 7.82 -15.62
C SER A 273 21.54 6.30 -15.39
N PRO A 274 20.88 5.56 -16.30
CA PRO A 274 20.95 4.11 -16.31
C PRO A 274 22.37 3.56 -16.56
N SER A 275 23.24 4.33 -17.25
CA SER A 275 24.59 3.93 -17.67
C SER A 275 25.72 4.57 -16.85
N ALA A 276 25.58 5.82 -16.36
CA ALA A 276 26.63 6.47 -15.57
C ALA A 276 26.84 5.81 -14.20
N PHE A 277 25.83 5.10 -13.67
CA PHE A 277 25.94 4.36 -12.41
C PHE A 277 26.88 3.15 -12.48
N LEU A 278 27.07 2.56 -13.67
CA LEU A 278 28.06 1.48 -13.86
C LEU A 278 29.50 2.00 -13.85
N SER A 279 29.71 3.32 -13.89
CA SER A 279 31.05 3.93 -13.96
C SER A 279 31.48 4.67 -12.69
N SER A 280 30.58 5.01 -11.76
CA SER A 280 30.92 5.85 -10.59
C SER A 280 31.26 5.02 -9.34
N THR A 281 32.55 4.73 -9.17
CA THR A 281 33.10 4.07 -7.98
C THR A 281 33.19 5.02 -6.76
N SER A 282 33.12 6.33 -6.92
CA SER A 282 33.25 7.29 -5.81
C SER A 282 31.91 7.80 -5.27
N PHE A 283 31.49 7.31 -4.10
CA PHE A 283 30.52 8.02 -3.27
C PHE A 283 31.29 9.07 -2.45
N PRO A 284 30.95 10.37 -2.50
CA PRO A 284 31.50 11.33 -1.56
C PRO A 284 30.94 11.04 -0.16
N SER A 285 31.82 10.67 0.77
CA SER A 285 31.54 10.36 2.17
C SER A 285 31.15 11.59 3.01
N SER A 286 30.62 12.65 2.40
CA SER A 286 30.29 13.91 3.08
C SER A 286 28.94 14.46 2.64
N VAL A 287 27.87 13.70 2.85
CA VAL A 287 26.54 14.32 2.95
C VAL A 287 26.41 14.82 4.39
N ARG A 288 26.48 16.15 4.55
CA ARG A 288 26.17 16.80 5.83
C ARG A 288 24.72 16.48 6.18
N SER A 289 24.52 15.91 7.37
CA SER A 289 23.22 15.73 8.02
C SER A 289 22.40 17.03 7.95
N SER A 290 21.41 17.08 7.07
CA SER A 290 20.26 17.96 7.25
C SER A 290 19.37 17.28 8.29
N SER A 291 19.56 17.70 9.54
CA SER A 291 18.90 17.14 10.71
C SER A 291 17.39 17.21 10.58
N ALA A 292 16.70 16.07 10.61
CA ALA A 292 15.34 16.01 11.11
C ALA A 292 15.41 16.09 12.65
N THR A 293 14.75 17.08 13.24
CA THR A 293 14.72 17.28 14.69
C THR A 293 14.09 16.08 15.38
N ILE A 294 14.88 15.41 16.22
CA ILE A 294 14.48 14.28 17.06
C ILE A 294 13.75 14.82 18.29
N PHE A 295 12.49 14.42 18.48
CA PHE A 295 11.81 14.55 19.77
C PHE A 295 11.99 13.23 20.53
N PRO A 296 12.55 13.24 21.76
CA PRO A 296 12.55 12.04 22.59
C PRO A 296 11.14 11.86 23.17
N ALA A 297 10.55 10.68 22.99
CA ALA A 297 9.33 10.30 23.71
C ALA A 297 9.67 9.37 24.87
N SER A 298 9.22 9.79 26.05
CA SER A 298 9.24 9.08 27.31
C SER A 298 8.68 7.66 27.18
N THR A 299 9.41 6.71 27.75
CA THR A 299 8.96 5.34 28.02
C THR A 299 7.71 5.35 28.90
N PHE A 300 6.56 4.99 28.32
CA PHE A 300 5.42 4.51 29.10
C PHE A 300 5.72 3.07 29.53
N SER A 301 6.49 2.93 30.61
CA SER A 301 6.55 1.67 31.37
C SER A 301 5.40 1.68 32.37
N SER A 302 4.44 0.79 32.18
CA SER A 302 3.49 0.42 33.21
C SER A 302 4.23 -0.36 34.31
N THR A 303 4.67 0.34 35.34
CA THR A 303 5.08 -0.27 36.61
C THR A 303 4.45 0.50 37.76
N SER A 304 3.47 -0.13 38.38
CA SER A 304 2.91 0.25 39.66
C SER A 304 3.94 0.06 40.77
N SER A 305 4.45 1.14 41.35
CA SER A 305 4.81 1.22 42.77
C SER A 305 5.25 2.63 43.16
N SER A 306 4.91 2.97 44.39
CA SER A 306 4.98 4.24 45.08
C SER A 306 6.37 4.86 45.27
N SER A 307 6.31 6.17 45.57
CA SER A 307 7.17 6.98 46.46
C SER A 307 8.49 7.59 45.96
N SER A 308 8.48 8.92 46.08
CA SER A 308 9.53 9.86 46.49
C SER A 308 10.69 10.20 45.54
N ALA A 309 10.78 11.50 45.30
CA ALA A 309 11.82 12.22 44.58
C ALA A 309 13.16 12.27 45.33
N SER A 310 14.27 12.31 44.58
CA SER A 310 15.35 13.29 44.78
C SER A 310 16.42 13.22 43.68
N SER A 311 16.93 14.41 43.40
CA SER A 311 18.03 14.89 42.57
C SER A 311 19.40 14.20 42.74
N PHE A 312 20.22 14.10 41.68
CA PHE A 312 21.50 14.85 41.46
C PHE A 312 22.40 14.25 40.34
N ALA A 313 23.22 15.14 39.76
CA ALA A 313 24.59 14.97 39.21
C ALA A 313 24.87 14.14 37.93
N SER A 314 25.26 14.92 36.91
CA SER A 314 26.30 14.73 35.89
C SER A 314 27.60 14.02 36.31
N PHE A 315 28.22 13.25 35.40
CA PHE A 315 29.68 13.18 35.11
C PHE A 315 30.01 12.23 33.92
N PRO A 316 31.25 12.15 33.38
CA PRO A 316 31.50 12.30 31.95
C PRO A 316 32.09 11.07 31.24
N SER A 317 32.19 11.21 29.93
CA SER A 317 32.89 10.38 28.95
C SER A 317 34.39 10.19 29.20
N SER A 318 34.87 8.95 29.17
CA SER A 318 36.22 8.64 28.69
C SER A 318 36.31 7.18 28.20
N VAL A 319 36.88 7.02 27.00
CA VAL A 319 37.28 5.76 26.37
C VAL A 319 38.79 5.86 26.12
N PRO A 320 39.55 4.78 26.36
CA PRO A 320 40.78 4.56 25.60
C PRO A 320 40.85 3.16 24.95
N SER A 321 41.13 3.20 23.64
CA SER A 321 42.09 2.40 22.86
C SER A 321 42.51 0.97 23.28
N SER A 322 42.41 0.07 22.27
CA SER A 322 43.01 -1.26 22.10
C SER A 322 44.56 -1.29 22.26
N PRO A 323 45.26 -2.46 22.31
CA PRO A 323 45.44 -3.34 21.13
C PRO A 323 45.61 -4.88 21.36
N ALA A 324 45.44 -5.61 20.24
CA ALA A 324 46.00 -6.89 19.76
C ALA A 324 46.76 -7.87 20.70
N THR A 325 46.57 -9.19 20.54
CA THR A 325 47.35 -10.12 19.66
C THR A 325 47.21 -11.60 20.10
N THR A 326 47.38 -12.52 19.15
CA THR A 326 47.82 -13.95 19.24
C THR A 326 46.81 -15.11 19.44
N SER A 327 46.74 -15.95 18.40
CA SER A 327 46.33 -17.38 18.38
C SER A 327 47.45 -18.28 18.97
N PRO A 328 47.24 -19.60 19.26
CA PRO A 328 47.28 -20.63 18.20
C PRO A 328 46.42 -21.91 18.37
N ALA A 329 46.38 -22.64 17.25
CA ALA A 329 46.00 -24.00 16.86
C ALA A 329 45.81 -25.17 17.87
N SER A 330 44.90 -26.10 17.51
CA SER A 330 45.12 -27.57 17.35
C SER A 330 43.86 -28.25 16.74
N THR A 331 43.92 -28.94 15.59
CA THR A 331 44.27 -30.36 15.27
C THR A 331 43.16 -31.39 15.58
N PHE A 332 42.68 -32.12 14.56
CA PHE A 332 42.28 -33.56 14.50
C PHE A 332 41.57 -33.80 13.14
N SER A 333 42.20 -34.37 12.10
CA SER A 333 42.50 -35.78 11.76
C SER A 333 41.32 -36.59 11.15
N SER A 334 41.54 -36.88 9.86
CA SER A 334 40.98 -37.81 8.85
C SER A 334 40.50 -39.23 9.21
N ALA A 335 39.62 -39.80 8.35
CA ALA A 335 39.67 -41.15 7.71
C ALA A 335 38.35 -41.45 6.93
N SER A 336 38.32 -41.52 5.58
CA SER A 336 38.44 -42.69 4.66
C SER A 336 37.27 -43.71 4.73
N SER A 337 36.37 -43.80 3.74
CA SER A 337 36.42 -44.56 2.46
C SER A 337 35.67 -45.91 2.51
N SER A 338 34.75 -46.15 1.57
CA SER A 338 34.60 -47.46 0.87
C SER A 338 33.57 -47.40 -0.26
N SER A 339 33.92 -48.14 -1.31
CA SER A 339 33.28 -48.35 -2.61
C SER A 339 32.58 -49.72 -2.66
N PHE A 340 31.53 -49.88 -3.47
CA PHE A 340 31.18 -51.19 -4.06
C PHE A 340 30.45 -51.06 -5.42
N THR A 341 30.94 -51.85 -6.38
CA THR A 341 30.48 -52.27 -7.72
C THR A 341 29.29 -53.25 -7.62
N SER A 342 28.46 -53.67 -8.61
CA SER A 342 28.43 -53.65 -10.09
C SER A 342 27.11 -54.28 -10.62
N SER A 343 26.79 -54.06 -11.92
CA SER A 343 26.17 -54.97 -12.94
C SER A 343 24.71 -55.48 -12.80
N SER A 344 23.90 -55.80 -13.83
CA SER A 344 23.73 -55.53 -15.29
C SER A 344 22.66 -56.51 -15.84
N THR A 345 21.78 -56.12 -16.79
CA THR A 345 21.15 -56.91 -17.94
C THR A 345 19.90 -56.14 -18.48
N LEU A 346 19.86 -55.56 -19.70
CA LEU A 346 19.52 -56.09 -21.07
C LEU A 346 18.16 -56.83 -21.12
N SER A 347 17.16 -56.66 -22.03
CA SER A 347 16.88 -55.99 -23.34
C SER A 347 15.43 -56.42 -23.78
N PRO A 348 14.84 -56.17 -24.98
CA PRO A 348 14.94 -55.08 -25.99
C PRO A 348 13.59 -54.59 -26.63
N THR A 349 13.72 -53.59 -27.54
CA THR A 349 12.92 -53.27 -28.78
C THR A 349 11.46 -52.79 -28.63
N SER A 350 10.96 -51.76 -29.33
CA SER A 350 11.10 -51.42 -30.77
C SER A 350 10.82 -49.94 -31.15
N SER A 351 11.64 -49.41 -32.08
CA SER A 351 11.36 -48.47 -33.20
C SER A 351 10.36 -47.30 -33.09
N SER A 352 10.86 -46.06 -33.23
CA SER A 352 10.34 -45.08 -34.21
C SER A 352 11.28 -43.88 -34.38
N THR A 353 11.82 -43.77 -35.59
CA THR A 353 12.08 -42.55 -36.40
C THR A 353 12.49 -41.24 -35.74
N SER A 354 13.72 -40.86 -36.11
CA SER A 354 14.43 -39.60 -35.96
C SER A 354 13.75 -38.37 -36.58
N SER A 355 13.62 -37.31 -35.79
CA SER A 355 13.71 -35.93 -36.24
C SER A 355 14.49 -35.12 -35.21
N SER A 356 15.63 -34.61 -35.65
CA SER A 356 16.60 -33.82 -34.90
C SER A 356 16.04 -32.44 -34.57
N VAL A 357 15.69 -32.22 -33.29
CA VAL A 357 15.46 -30.89 -32.73
C VAL A 357 16.66 -30.55 -31.84
N SER A 358 17.44 -29.59 -32.32
CA SER A 358 18.61 -29.02 -31.66
C SER A 358 18.23 -28.31 -30.35
N SER A 359 18.70 -28.90 -29.25
CA SER A 359 19.28 -28.26 -28.06
C SER A 359 18.73 -26.89 -27.65
N SER A 360 17.79 -26.93 -26.71
CA SER A 360 17.44 -25.83 -25.82
C SER A 360 18.61 -25.46 -24.91
N SER A 361 19.28 -24.35 -25.21
CA SER A 361 20.19 -23.68 -24.28
C SER A 361 19.37 -22.96 -23.21
N SER A 362 19.38 -23.47 -21.99
CA SER A 362 18.87 -22.78 -20.80
C SER A 362 19.64 -21.47 -20.61
N PRO A 363 18.99 -20.30 -20.55
CA PRO A 363 19.68 -19.07 -20.22
C PRO A 363 19.96 -19.07 -18.72
N SER A 364 21.23 -19.27 -18.35
CA SER A 364 21.73 -18.98 -17.01
C SER A 364 21.62 -17.46 -16.77
N SER A 365 20.48 -17.04 -16.24
CA SER A 365 20.17 -15.66 -15.89
C SER A 365 20.94 -15.23 -14.64
N SER A 366 22.21 -14.89 -14.78
CA SER A 366 22.86 -14.00 -13.83
C SER A 366 22.28 -12.60 -14.04
N SER A 367 21.14 -12.33 -13.39
CA SER A 367 20.47 -11.03 -13.45
C SER A 367 21.37 -9.97 -12.83
N SER A 368 22.11 -9.23 -13.65
CA SER A 368 22.83 -8.04 -13.20
C SER A 368 21.81 -7.09 -12.57
N ALA A 369 22.01 -6.75 -11.29
CA ALA A 369 21.17 -5.80 -10.57
C ALA A 369 21.03 -4.51 -11.39
N SER A 370 19.83 -3.93 -11.42
CA SER A 370 19.60 -2.68 -12.13
C SER A 370 20.38 -1.53 -11.51
N ALA A 371 20.67 -0.47 -12.26
CA ALA A 371 21.32 0.72 -11.72
C ALA A 371 20.56 1.27 -10.49
N LEU A 372 19.23 1.28 -10.54
CA LEU A 372 18.38 1.68 -9.42
C LEU A 372 18.53 0.72 -8.23
N SER A 373 18.38 -0.59 -8.44
CA SER A 373 18.53 -1.59 -7.37
C SER A 373 19.93 -1.54 -6.74
N ALA A 374 20.98 -1.45 -7.56
CA ALA A 374 22.36 -1.32 -7.09
C ALA A 374 22.58 -0.03 -6.29
N ALA A 375 22.03 1.10 -6.75
CA ALA A 375 22.07 2.37 -6.02
C ALA A 375 21.40 2.28 -4.65
N LEU A 376 20.19 1.70 -4.61
CA LEU A 376 19.45 1.52 -3.37
C LEU A 376 20.17 0.55 -2.42
N LEU A 377 20.65 -0.58 -2.92
CA LEU A 377 21.41 -1.56 -2.13
C LEU A 377 22.70 -0.98 -1.57
N ARG A 378 23.44 -0.19 -2.37
CA ARG A 378 24.62 0.55 -1.90
C ARG A 378 24.26 1.57 -0.84
N PHE A 379 23.20 2.35 -1.04
CA PHE A 379 22.73 3.33 -0.07
C PHE A 379 22.35 2.68 1.26
N VAL A 380 21.58 1.59 1.25
CA VAL A 380 21.18 0.92 2.49
C VAL A 380 22.28 0.08 3.13
N SER A 381 23.35 -0.23 2.39
CA SER A 381 24.55 -0.85 3.00
C SER A 381 25.25 0.11 3.97
N VAL A 382 25.18 1.43 3.71
CA VAL A 382 25.67 2.47 4.62
C VAL A 382 24.60 2.96 5.59
N HIS A 383 23.32 2.76 5.28
CA HIS A 383 22.19 3.00 6.18
C HIS A 383 21.39 1.72 6.49
N PRO A 384 21.96 0.75 7.23
CA PRO A 384 21.34 -0.57 7.41
C PRO A 384 20.02 -0.53 8.20
N PHE A 385 19.81 0.52 9.00
CA PHE A 385 18.63 0.70 9.85
C PHE A 385 17.52 1.54 9.22
N SER A 386 17.69 2.05 7.99
CA SER A 386 16.63 2.83 7.34
C SER A 386 15.43 1.94 7.05
N ALA A 387 14.24 2.38 7.44
CA ALA A 387 12.98 1.75 7.04
C ALA A 387 12.37 2.40 5.79
N ALA A 388 12.60 3.69 5.61
CA ALA A 388 12.10 4.48 4.50
C ALA A 388 13.21 5.34 3.91
N LEU A 389 13.23 5.40 2.58
CA LEU A 389 14.07 6.32 1.82
C LEU A 389 13.16 7.37 1.20
N LEU A 390 13.57 8.64 1.30
CA LEU A 390 12.83 9.79 0.78
C LEU A 390 13.53 10.37 -0.44
N PRO A 391 13.16 9.97 -1.67
CA PRO A 391 13.67 10.63 -2.87
C PRO A 391 13.17 12.07 -2.93
N LYS A 392 14.02 12.98 -3.44
CA LYS A 392 13.58 14.34 -3.75
C LYS A 392 12.48 14.31 -4.79
N ARG A 393 11.50 15.20 -4.65
CA ARG A 393 10.42 15.38 -5.61
C ARG A 393 10.59 16.71 -6.33
N PHE A 394 10.64 16.64 -7.65
CA PHE A 394 10.82 17.78 -8.52
C PHE A 394 9.53 18.10 -9.28
N PRO A 395 9.19 19.38 -9.49
CA PRO A 395 8.05 19.75 -10.29
C PRO A 395 8.31 19.39 -11.76
N GLY A 396 7.33 18.77 -12.41
CA GLY A 396 7.33 18.50 -13.84
C GLY A 396 5.95 18.66 -14.44
N HIS A 397 5.87 18.87 -15.74
CA HIS A 397 4.65 19.01 -16.51
C HIS A 397 4.49 17.80 -17.44
N PHE A 398 3.23 17.36 -17.55
CA PHE A 398 2.76 16.39 -18.52
C PHE A 398 1.56 17.00 -19.26
N PRO A 399 1.51 16.98 -20.61
CA PRO A 399 0.37 17.50 -21.37
C PRO A 399 -0.88 16.66 -21.13
N THR A 400 -2.06 17.30 -21.18
CA THR A 400 -3.32 16.54 -21.22
C THR A 400 -3.42 15.73 -22.52
N ILE A 401 -4.29 14.71 -22.55
CA ILE A 401 -4.55 13.96 -23.81
C ILE A 401 -5.00 14.92 -24.91
N THR A 402 -5.88 15.88 -24.58
CA THR A 402 -6.38 16.86 -25.53
C THR A 402 -5.24 17.70 -26.10
N GLN A 403 -4.34 18.21 -25.25
CA GLN A 403 -3.16 18.95 -25.72
C GLN A 403 -2.24 18.10 -26.59
N PHE A 404 -2.03 16.84 -26.23
CA PHE A 404 -1.25 15.90 -27.02
C PHE A 404 -1.84 15.72 -28.42
N VAL A 405 -3.16 15.49 -28.51
CA VAL A 405 -3.88 15.30 -29.77
C VAL A 405 -3.93 16.59 -30.60
N ASP A 406 -4.27 17.73 -29.99
CA ASP A 406 -4.40 19.02 -30.67
C ASP A 406 -3.08 19.50 -31.28
N ASN A 407 -1.96 19.17 -30.64
CA ASN A 407 -0.63 19.48 -31.17
C ASN A 407 -0.18 18.54 -32.31
N GLY A 408 -1.00 17.53 -32.67
CA GLY A 408 -0.64 16.52 -33.67
C GLY A 408 0.56 15.67 -33.25
N TRP A 409 0.75 15.47 -31.95
CA TRP A 409 1.90 14.73 -31.43
C TRP A 409 1.76 13.22 -31.65
N GLU A 410 2.86 12.60 -32.01
CA GLU A 410 2.97 11.15 -32.17
C GLU A 410 3.57 10.49 -30.92
N MET A 411 3.62 9.16 -30.90
CA MET A 411 4.19 8.40 -29.78
C MET A 411 5.62 8.82 -29.43
N PHE A 412 6.41 9.25 -30.42
CA PHE A 412 7.76 9.77 -30.18
C PHE A 412 7.75 11.05 -29.33
N ASP A 413 6.79 11.93 -29.58
CA ASP A 413 6.63 13.19 -28.88
C ASP A 413 6.19 13.01 -27.42
N LEU A 414 5.54 11.88 -27.10
CA LEU A 414 5.13 11.55 -25.73
C LEU A 414 6.31 11.64 -24.75
N PHE A 415 7.42 11.01 -25.11
CA PHE A 415 8.59 10.95 -24.24
C PHE A 415 9.53 12.14 -24.44
N GLU A 416 9.68 12.64 -25.67
CA GLU A 416 10.60 13.76 -25.95
C GLU A 416 10.05 15.13 -25.58
N LYS A 417 8.75 15.35 -25.78
CA LYS A 417 8.09 16.65 -25.62
C LYS A 417 7.13 16.67 -24.45
N GLY A 418 6.51 15.52 -24.13
CA GLY A 418 5.46 15.40 -23.13
C GLY A 418 5.95 15.63 -21.70
N VAL A 419 7.07 15.03 -21.29
CA VAL A 419 7.57 15.19 -19.92
C VAL A 419 8.63 16.29 -19.85
N ARG A 420 8.31 17.39 -19.16
CA ARG A 420 9.26 18.46 -18.85
C ARG A 420 9.39 18.66 -17.37
N PHE A 421 10.60 18.88 -16.84
CA PHE A 421 10.77 19.06 -15.40
C PHE A 421 11.92 20.03 -15.02
N SER A 422 11.99 20.38 -13.75
CA SER A 422 13.08 21.19 -13.17
C SER A 422 13.91 20.33 -12.22
N VAL A 423 15.24 20.48 -12.21
CA VAL A 423 16.16 19.79 -11.27
C VAL A 423 16.73 20.71 -10.18
N TRP A 424 16.29 21.98 -10.13
CA TRP A 424 16.82 22.98 -9.19
C TRP A 424 16.17 22.88 -7.80
N PRO A 425 16.92 23.04 -6.68
CA PRO A 425 16.29 23.29 -5.39
C PRO A 425 16.85 24.51 -4.65
N SER A 426 16.03 25.55 -4.49
CA SER A 426 15.82 26.13 -3.14
C SER A 426 14.56 25.56 -2.48
N ASP A 427 13.60 25.07 -3.27
CA ASP A 427 12.24 24.75 -2.81
C ASP A 427 11.81 23.28 -3.04
N ALA A 428 12.74 22.36 -3.35
CA ALA A 428 12.36 20.95 -3.50
C ALA A 428 11.79 20.44 -2.18
N GLN A 429 10.51 20.09 -2.18
CA GLN A 429 9.80 19.63 -0.98
C GLN A 429 9.91 18.11 -0.88
N PHE A 430 10.20 17.62 0.32
CA PHE A 430 9.98 16.21 0.67
C PHE A 430 8.47 15.97 0.80
N ILE A 431 7.79 15.81 -0.33
CA ILE A 431 6.37 15.43 -0.32
C ILE A 431 6.30 13.92 -0.45
N SER A 432 6.37 13.27 0.71
CA SER A 432 5.53 12.14 1.15
C SER A 432 5.41 10.87 0.28
N LYS A 433 6.25 10.72 -0.75
CA LYS A 433 6.45 9.48 -1.50
C LYS A 433 7.73 8.80 -1.05
N VAL A 434 7.64 7.49 -0.89
CA VAL A 434 8.63 6.72 -0.13
C VAL A 434 9.02 5.46 -0.88
N LEU A 435 10.29 5.09 -0.73
CA LEU A 435 10.78 3.74 -0.99
C LEU A 435 10.92 3.05 0.36
N LEU A 436 10.07 2.07 0.64
CA LEU A 436 10.08 1.35 1.91
C LEU A 436 10.90 0.08 1.80
N ARG A 437 11.60 -0.25 2.89
CA ARG A 437 12.09 -1.60 3.14
C ARG A 437 10.99 -2.34 3.90
N PRO A 438 10.20 -3.19 3.22
CA PRO A 438 8.95 -3.72 3.77
C PRO A 438 9.15 -4.56 5.05
N LYS A 439 10.35 -5.13 5.21
CA LYS A 439 10.78 -5.88 6.40
C LYS A 439 10.86 -5.04 7.68
N PHE A 440 10.93 -3.72 7.58
CA PHE A 440 11.07 -2.81 8.73
C PHE A 440 9.84 -1.96 9.03
N VAL A 441 8.75 -2.15 8.28
CA VAL A 441 7.53 -1.36 8.43
C VAL A 441 6.31 -2.27 8.63
N SER A 442 5.42 -1.86 9.53
CA SER A 442 4.14 -2.51 9.79
C SER A 442 3.02 -1.95 8.90
N GLY A 443 3.18 -0.73 8.40
CA GLY A 443 2.18 -0.06 7.60
C GLY A 443 2.78 0.98 6.66
N VAL A 444 1.91 1.56 5.85
CA VAL A 444 2.23 2.63 4.91
C VAL A 444 1.42 3.86 5.30
N ASP A 445 2.05 5.04 5.31
CA ASP A 445 1.40 6.33 5.42
C ASP A 445 2.01 7.28 4.39
N LEU A 446 1.17 7.80 3.50
CA LEU A 446 1.59 8.64 2.38
C LEU A 446 1.66 10.14 2.69
N HIS A 447 1.31 10.61 3.88
CA HIS A 447 1.37 12.06 4.19
C HIS A 447 1.98 12.39 5.55
N GLY A 448 2.48 11.38 6.26
CA GLY A 448 3.29 11.57 7.44
C GLY A 448 4.41 10.54 7.46
N PRO A 449 5.69 10.93 7.39
CA PRO A 449 6.80 10.01 7.65
C PRO A 449 6.77 9.42 9.08
N ALA A 450 5.81 9.78 9.94
CA ALA A 450 5.96 9.65 11.40
C ALA A 450 4.92 8.76 12.12
N GLY A 451 3.95 8.16 11.43
CA GLY A 451 2.81 7.53 12.14
C GLY A 451 3.10 6.17 12.80
N SER A 452 3.85 5.29 12.12
CA SER A 452 3.96 3.87 12.51
C SER A 452 5.31 3.22 12.24
N MET A 453 6.30 3.97 11.73
CA MET A 453 7.67 3.48 11.70
C MET A 453 8.14 3.33 13.14
N ALA A 454 8.35 2.08 13.56
CA ALA A 454 8.78 1.75 14.90
C ALA A 454 9.96 2.64 15.27
N LEU A 455 9.94 3.18 16.49
CA LEU A 455 10.91 4.11 17.09
C LEU A 455 12.40 3.72 16.94
N ALA A 456 12.69 2.53 16.41
CA ALA A 456 14.02 1.97 16.19
C ALA A 456 14.59 2.15 14.75
N HIS A 457 13.82 2.63 13.78
CA HIS A 457 14.28 2.74 12.39
C HIS A 457 14.34 4.18 11.89
N GLN A 458 15.37 4.47 11.08
CA GLN A 458 15.64 5.80 10.56
C GLN A 458 14.90 6.02 9.22
N ILE A 459 14.60 7.28 8.95
CA ILE A 459 14.15 7.77 7.64
C ILE A 459 15.33 8.51 7.05
N ASP A 460 15.77 8.10 5.87
CA ASP A 460 16.93 8.71 5.23
C ASP A 460 16.53 9.38 3.91
N GLU A 461 17.03 10.59 3.72
CA GLU A 461 16.94 11.27 2.44
C GLU A 461 17.76 10.49 1.41
N LEU A 462 17.12 10.11 0.30
CA LEU A 462 17.81 9.48 -0.81
C LEU A 462 18.43 10.58 -1.68
N PRO A 463 19.75 10.59 -1.88
CA PRO A 463 20.40 11.60 -2.71
C PRO A 463 19.84 11.59 -4.14
N ALA A 464 19.64 12.76 -4.72
CA ALA A 464 19.03 12.89 -6.05
C ALA A 464 19.90 12.29 -7.16
N GLU A 465 21.20 12.15 -6.92
CA GLU A 465 22.11 11.41 -7.78
C GLU A 465 21.78 9.90 -7.86
N ASN A 466 21.11 9.35 -6.84
CA ASN A 466 20.71 7.95 -6.79
C ASN A 466 19.32 7.75 -7.40
N ALA A 467 18.32 8.47 -6.89
CA ALA A 467 17.00 8.48 -7.47
C ALA A 467 16.20 9.72 -7.01
N PHE A 468 15.23 10.11 -7.83
CA PHE A 468 14.31 11.20 -7.53
C PHE A 468 12.96 10.95 -8.21
N PHE A 469 11.93 11.62 -7.72
CA PHE A 469 10.64 11.67 -8.38
C PHE A 469 10.51 12.95 -9.20
N VAL A 470 9.96 12.83 -10.39
CA VAL A 470 9.35 13.95 -11.12
C VAL A 470 7.86 13.86 -10.91
N HIS A 471 7.29 14.87 -10.25
CA HIS A 471 5.85 15.00 -10.13
C HIS A 471 5.30 15.68 -11.37
N ALA A 472 4.96 14.87 -12.37
CA ALA A 472 4.53 15.27 -13.71
C ALA A 472 3.05 15.67 -13.72
N ARG A 473 2.72 16.72 -12.95
CA ARG A 473 1.38 17.32 -12.90
C ARG A 473 1.35 18.59 -13.74
N ASP A 474 0.18 19.04 -14.18
CA ASP A 474 0.05 20.18 -15.08
C ASP A 474 0.51 21.56 -14.50
N TYR A 475 1.82 21.79 -14.42
CA TYR A 475 2.44 23.08 -14.04
C TYR A 475 2.74 23.94 -15.28
N GLN A 476 1.80 24.01 -16.23
CA GLN A 476 1.90 24.72 -17.51
C GLN A 476 2.54 26.12 -17.46
N LYS A 477 2.35 26.87 -16.37
CA LYS A 477 2.78 28.27 -16.25
C LYS A 477 4.21 28.46 -15.72
N ASN A 478 5.01 27.40 -15.59
CA ASN A 478 6.36 27.51 -15.03
C ASN A 478 7.44 27.52 -16.14
N PRO A 479 8.07 28.69 -16.44
CA PRO A 479 9.10 28.79 -17.48
C PRO A 479 10.40 28.03 -17.14
N ARG A 480 10.52 27.46 -15.94
CA ARG A 480 11.73 26.76 -15.46
C ARG A 480 11.72 25.26 -15.73
N LEU A 481 10.70 24.71 -16.40
CA LEU A 481 10.63 23.30 -16.78
C LEU A 481 11.38 23.06 -18.09
N ASN A 482 12.72 23.02 -18.02
CA ASN A 482 13.59 22.91 -19.20
C ASN A 482 14.26 21.55 -19.37
N GLN A 483 14.19 20.67 -18.36
CA GLN A 483 14.74 19.31 -18.47
C GLN A 483 13.75 18.40 -19.20
N ARG A 484 14.29 17.43 -19.92
CA ARG A 484 13.56 16.38 -20.64
C ARG A 484 14.01 15.00 -20.14
N LEU A 485 13.26 13.97 -20.48
CA LEU A 485 13.69 12.59 -20.18
C LEU A 485 14.96 12.26 -20.98
N PRO A 486 16.07 11.90 -20.32
CA PRO A 486 17.36 11.70 -21.01
C PRO A 486 17.41 10.42 -21.87
N PHE A 487 16.38 9.58 -21.80
CA PHE A 487 16.28 8.27 -22.46
C PHE A 487 15.00 8.14 -23.30
N ALA A 488 14.44 9.27 -23.77
CA ALA A 488 13.19 9.29 -24.52
C ALA A 488 13.22 8.36 -25.75
N SER A 489 14.29 8.37 -26.54
CA SER A 489 14.45 7.49 -27.71
C SER A 489 14.38 6.00 -27.37
N LEU A 490 14.96 5.60 -26.23
CA LEU A 490 14.91 4.22 -25.75
C LEU A 490 13.51 3.84 -25.29
N LEU A 491 12.80 4.75 -24.61
CA LEU A 491 11.40 4.53 -24.22
C LEU A 491 10.50 4.33 -25.44
N VAL A 492 10.69 5.14 -26.50
CA VAL A 492 9.97 4.98 -27.76
C VAL A 492 10.25 3.62 -28.39
N SER A 493 11.52 3.24 -28.49
CA SER A 493 11.92 1.95 -29.08
C SER A 493 11.32 0.76 -28.31
N ASN A 494 11.36 0.81 -26.98
CA ASN A 494 10.78 -0.22 -26.12
C ASN A 494 9.25 -0.32 -26.29
N LEU A 495 8.55 0.83 -26.27
CA LEU A 495 7.11 0.86 -26.44
C LEU A 495 6.68 0.37 -27.83
N ALA A 496 7.37 0.81 -28.89
CA ALA A 496 7.09 0.35 -30.25
C ALA A 496 7.28 -1.16 -30.39
N THR A 497 8.36 -1.70 -29.81
CA THR A 497 8.62 -3.15 -29.79
C THR A 497 7.53 -3.90 -29.02
N PHE A 498 7.11 -3.37 -27.87
CA PHE A 498 6.03 -3.93 -27.06
C PHE A 498 4.71 -3.97 -27.85
N LEU A 499 4.30 -2.85 -28.45
CA LEU A 499 3.07 -2.75 -29.22
C LEU A 499 3.07 -3.69 -30.44
N HIS A 500 4.20 -3.75 -31.15
CA HIS A 500 4.37 -4.67 -32.28
C HIS A 500 4.22 -6.13 -31.85
N ARG A 501 4.87 -6.54 -30.75
CA ARG A 501 4.82 -7.91 -30.21
C ARG A 501 3.41 -8.36 -29.87
N HIS A 502 2.59 -7.45 -29.34
CA HIS A 502 1.21 -7.75 -28.95
C HIS A 502 0.16 -7.41 -30.01
N ASN A 503 0.59 -6.99 -31.22
CA ASN A 503 -0.29 -6.49 -32.28
C ASN A 503 -1.29 -5.45 -31.75
N ALA A 504 -0.81 -4.53 -30.91
CA ALA A 504 -1.63 -3.54 -30.24
C ALA A 504 -1.48 -2.17 -30.94
N SER A 505 -2.60 -1.44 -31.02
CA SER A 505 -2.64 -0.08 -31.55
C SER A 505 -3.01 0.91 -30.45
N LEU A 506 -2.40 2.11 -30.50
CA LEU A 506 -2.82 3.23 -29.65
C LEU A 506 -4.06 3.96 -30.19
N SER A 507 -4.53 3.62 -31.40
CA SER A 507 -5.69 4.28 -32.05
C SER A 507 -6.98 4.19 -31.24
N ASP A 508 -7.11 3.14 -30.43
CA ASP A 508 -8.33 2.82 -29.68
C ASP A 508 -8.31 3.45 -28.28
N LEU A 509 -7.22 4.15 -27.92
CA LEU A 509 -7.11 4.86 -26.66
C LEU A 509 -7.95 6.16 -26.68
N PRO A 510 -8.42 6.62 -25.50
CA PRO A 510 -9.15 7.88 -25.40
C PRO A 510 -8.36 9.04 -26.03
N LYS A 511 -9.05 9.90 -26.79
CA LYS A 511 -8.46 11.10 -27.42
C LYS A 511 -8.67 12.38 -26.61
N SER A 512 -9.34 12.29 -25.47
CA SER A 512 -9.54 13.41 -24.56
C SER A 512 -9.69 12.91 -23.12
N GLU A 513 -9.42 13.80 -22.17
CA GLU A 513 -9.67 13.58 -20.75
C GLU A 513 -11.04 14.12 -20.39
N ARG A 514 -12.02 13.25 -20.21
CA ARG A 514 -13.40 13.65 -19.89
C ARG A 514 -13.59 13.77 -18.39
N PHE A 515 -13.02 12.87 -17.60
CA PHE A 515 -13.25 12.85 -16.14
C PHE A 515 -12.28 13.73 -15.36
N VAL A 516 -11.03 13.87 -15.83
CA VAL A 516 -9.96 14.54 -15.09
C VAL A 516 -10.30 16.00 -14.74
N PRO A 517 -10.86 16.83 -15.65
CA PRO A 517 -11.22 18.21 -15.30
C PRO A 517 -12.29 18.29 -14.19
N THR A 518 -13.38 17.52 -14.34
CA THR A 518 -14.48 17.47 -13.36
C THR A 518 -14.01 16.93 -12.01
N LEU A 519 -13.22 15.86 -12.02
CA LEU A 519 -12.65 15.28 -10.80
C LEU A 519 -11.74 16.28 -10.09
N ASN A 520 -10.85 16.95 -10.83
CA ASN A 520 -9.96 17.96 -10.26
C ASN A 520 -10.72 19.16 -9.67
N GLU A 521 -11.80 19.60 -10.32
CA GLU A 521 -12.65 20.66 -9.80
C GLU A 521 -13.35 20.25 -8.51
N CYS A 522 -13.96 19.06 -8.50
CA CYS A 522 -14.58 18.53 -7.29
C CYS A 522 -13.56 18.36 -6.14
N LEU A 523 -12.38 17.80 -6.42
CA LEU A 523 -11.33 17.62 -5.42
C LEU A 523 -10.88 18.95 -4.82
N ARG A 524 -10.73 20.02 -5.61
CA ARG A 524 -10.44 21.37 -5.10
C ARG A 524 -11.54 21.86 -4.16
N ASN A 525 -12.80 21.62 -4.50
CA ASN A 525 -13.96 21.99 -3.66
C ASN A 525 -13.99 21.21 -2.35
N ILE A 526 -13.73 19.90 -2.40
CA ILE A 526 -13.61 19.05 -1.21
C ILE A 526 -12.43 19.51 -0.34
N GLU A 527 -11.26 19.77 -0.93
CA GLU A 527 -10.08 20.24 -0.19
C GLU A 527 -10.38 21.53 0.57
N ALA A 528 -10.99 22.50 -0.11
CA ALA A 528 -11.39 23.77 0.48
C ALA A 528 -12.42 23.59 1.60
N LYS A 529 -13.34 22.62 1.47
CA LYS A 529 -14.33 22.29 2.51
C LYS A 529 -13.67 21.59 3.70
N VAL A 530 -12.76 20.66 3.44
CA VAL A 530 -12.05 19.89 4.47
C VAL A 530 -11.16 20.81 5.31
N ARG A 531 -10.41 21.69 4.66
CA ARG A 531 -9.55 22.68 5.34
C ARG A 531 -10.33 23.67 6.20
N ARG A 532 -11.54 24.05 5.78
CA ARG A 532 -12.38 25.03 6.50
C ARG A 532 -13.18 24.43 7.65
N ASN A 533 -13.52 23.15 7.59
CA ASN A 533 -14.38 22.51 8.58
C ASN A 533 -13.64 21.36 9.28
N ARG A 534 -13.29 21.56 10.56
CA ARG A 534 -12.65 20.53 11.41
C ARG A 534 -13.51 19.28 11.64
N HIS A 535 -14.81 19.34 11.30
CA HIS A 535 -15.76 18.22 11.34
C HIS A 535 -16.12 17.71 9.94
N SER A 536 -15.43 18.16 8.90
CA SER A 536 -15.60 17.63 7.54
C SER A 536 -15.27 16.14 7.47
N LYS A 537 -15.91 15.46 6.52
CA LYS A 537 -15.60 14.09 6.13
C LYS A 537 -14.16 13.98 5.60
N CYS A 538 -13.60 12.77 5.54
CA CYS A 538 -12.30 12.47 4.93
C CYS A 538 -12.06 13.24 3.63
N PHE A 539 -10.81 13.59 3.34
CA PHE A 539 -10.44 13.92 1.96
C PHE A 539 -10.61 12.67 1.08
N ASN A 540 -11.62 12.67 0.19
CA ASN A 540 -12.08 11.45 -0.47
C ASN A 540 -12.86 11.73 -1.76
N TYR A 541 -12.44 11.13 -2.87
CA TYR A 541 -13.06 11.32 -4.18
C TYR A 541 -14.43 10.65 -4.36
N ALA A 542 -14.83 9.71 -3.49
CA ALA A 542 -16.20 9.18 -3.47
C ALA A 542 -17.24 10.29 -3.21
N GLN A 543 -16.82 11.42 -2.64
CA GLN A 543 -17.70 12.59 -2.49
C GLN A 543 -18.00 13.30 -3.81
N CYS A 544 -17.25 13.04 -4.89
CA CYS A 544 -17.47 13.61 -6.22
C CYS A 544 -18.50 12.86 -7.06
N ARG A 545 -19.06 11.78 -6.51
CA ARG A 545 -19.91 10.83 -7.22
C ARG A 545 -21.09 11.51 -7.90
N LYS A 546 -21.77 12.41 -7.18
CA LYS A 546 -22.96 13.10 -7.68
C LYS A 546 -22.64 14.04 -8.84
N GLU A 547 -21.58 14.84 -8.71
CA GLU A 547 -21.13 15.78 -9.73
C GLU A 547 -20.64 15.06 -10.99
N LEU A 548 -20.00 13.90 -10.82
CA LEU A 548 -19.58 13.05 -11.94
C LEU A 548 -20.80 12.46 -12.68
N LEU A 549 -21.81 12.02 -11.94
CA LEU A 549 -23.06 11.49 -12.47
C LEU A 549 -23.87 12.51 -13.27
N GLU A 550 -24.08 13.71 -12.72
CA GLU A 550 -24.88 14.75 -13.35
C GLU A 550 -24.27 15.21 -14.69
N ASN A 551 -22.94 15.31 -14.75
CA ASN A 551 -22.22 15.64 -16.00
C ASN A 551 -22.29 14.52 -17.05
N VAL A 552 -22.40 13.27 -16.61
CA VAL A 552 -22.45 12.08 -17.44
C VAL A 552 -23.82 11.91 -18.10
N GLU A 553 -24.91 12.19 -17.38
CA GLU A 553 -26.28 11.96 -17.86
C GLU A 553 -26.81 13.13 -18.73
N GLY A 554 -26.31 14.35 -18.54
CA GLY A 554 -26.79 15.55 -19.24
C GLY A 554 -26.53 15.63 -20.75
N ASN A 555 -25.66 14.77 -21.32
CA ASN A 555 -25.18 14.87 -22.71
C ASN A 555 -25.79 13.85 -23.69
N GLY A 556 -27.02 13.38 -23.48
CA GLY A 556 -27.75 12.61 -24.50
C GLY A 556 -27.59 11.08 -24.44
N GLY A 557 -27.34 10.51 -23.25
CA GLY A 557 -27.90 9.20 -22.91
C GLY A 557 -27.19 7.92 -23.35
N LYS A 558 -25.93 7.94 -23.81
CA LYS A 558 -25.13 6.70 -23.90
C LYS A 558 -24.42 6.43 -22.58
N ALA A 559 -24.87 5.38 -21.90
CA ALA A 559 -24.18 4.77 -20.77
C ALA A 559 -22.70 4.51 -21.09
N TRP A 560 -21.79 4.99 -20.23
CA TRP A 560 -20.36 4.85 -20.41
C TRP A 560 -19.89 3.46 -20.05
N GLU A 561 -19.03 2.83 -20.86
CA GLU A 561 -18.46 1.54 -20.51
C GLU A 561 -17.14 1.73 -19.75
N CYS A 562 -17.04 1.18 -18.55
CA CYS A 562 -15.75 0.98 -17.88
C CYS A 562 -15.57 -0.47 -17.47
N VAL A 563 -14.31 -0.83 -17.24
CA VAL A 563 -14.00 -2.02 -16.46
C VAL A 563 -13.91 -1.60 -15.00
N GLY A 564 -14.88 -2.05 -14.20
CA GLY A 564 -14.98 -1.77 -12.78
C GLY A 564 -14.61 -2.96 -11.90
N THR A 565 -14.54 -2.73 -10.59
CA THR A 565 -14.47 -3.82 -9.61
C THR A 565 -15.82 -4.18 -9.05
N ASP A 566 -15.98 -5.47 -8.79
CA ASP A 566 -17.10 -6.00 -8.03
C ASP A 566 -16.53 -6.85 -6.89
N ASN A 567 -16.42 -6.24 -5.72
CA ASN A 567 -16.05 -6.95 -4.51
C ASN A 567 -17.30 -7.59 -3.93
N ARG A 568 -17.31 -8.92 -3.85
CA ARG A 568 -18.43 -9.64 -3.23
C ARG A 568 -18.23 -9.69 -1.73
N TRP A 569 -19.23 -9.21 -0.99
CA TRP A 569 -19.22 -9.17 0.47
C TRP A 569 -20.33 -10.03 1.07
N SER A 570 -20.03 -10.70 2.18
CA SER A 570 -21.03 -11.29 3.06
C SER A 570 -21.12 -10.49 4.35
N ALA A 571 -22.34 -10.15 4.75
CA ALA A 571 -22.63 -9.73 6.11
C ALA A 571 -22.74 -11.00 6.97
N VAL A 572 -21.67 -11.32 7.71
CA VAL A 572 -21.56 -12.65 8.33
C VAL A 572 -22.30 -12.70 9.66
N GLN A 573 -22.18 -11.65 10.48
CA GLN A 573 -22.74 -11.68 11.83
C GLN A 573 -22.88 -10.27 12.42
N ARG A 574 -23.87 -10.12 13.31
CA ARG A 574 -24.09 -8.93 14.13
C ARG A 574 -24.00 -9.34 15.60
N THR A 575 -23.09 -8.70 16.33
CA THR A 575 -23.06 -8.77 17.79
C THR A 575 -23.63 -7.47 18.38
N ARG A 576 -23.63 -7.36 19.71
CA ARG A 576 -23.98 -6.10 20.38
C ARG A 576 -23.07 -4.95 19.96
N HIS A 577 -21.78 -5.23 19.74
CA HIS A 577 -20.76 -4.22 19.50
C HIS A 577 -20.34 -4.12 18.04
N PHE A 578 -20.52 -5.18 17.24
CA PHE A 578 -19.94 -5.27 15.91
C PHE A 578 -20.92 -5.72 14.84
N ARG A 579 -20.68 -5.26 13.63
CA ARG A 579 -21.23 -5.84 12.42
C ARG A 579 -20.10 -6.21 11.49
N PHE A 580 -20.00 -7.49 11.18
CA PHE A 580 -18.88 -8.03 10.42
C PHE A 580 -19.24 -8.17 8.95
N TYR A 581 -18.34 -7.68 8.10
CA TYR A 581 -18.38 -7.87 6.66
C TYR A 581 -17.11 -8.62 6.24
N VAL A 582 -17.25 -9.70 5.49
CA VAL A 582 -16.12 -10.47 4.96
C VAL A 582 -16.16 -10.42 3.46
N MET A 583 -15.05 -10.05 2.86
CA MET A 583 -14.90 -10.12 1.41
C MET A 583 -14.75 -11.60 1.00
N GLU A 584 -15.68 -12.09 0.18
CA GLU A 584 -15.74 -13.49 -0.23
C GLU A 584 -14.88 -13.75 -1.47
N ASP A 585 -14.96 -12.82 -2.42
CA ASP A 585 -14.28 -12.92 -3.70
C ASP A 585 -13.91 -11.56 -4.27
N GLU A 586 -12.90 -11.58 -5.13
CA GLU A 586 -12.38 -10.43 -5.85
C GLU A 586 -12.57 -10.70 -7.33
N ALA A 587 -13.66 -10.18 -7.89
CA ALA A 587 -13.85 -10.23 -9.32
C ALA A 587 -13.49 -8.86 -9.92
N MET A 588 -12.70 -8.90 -10.99
CA MET A 588 -12.85 -7.87 -12.02
C MET A 588 -14.18 -8.17 -12.69
N ALA A 589 -15.13 -7.25 -12.65
CA ALA A 589 -16.37 -7.46 -13.35
C ALA A 589 -16.08 -7.37 -14.87
N GLN A 590 -16.08 -8.53 -15.54
CA GLN A 590 -15.88 -8.59 -16.98
C GLN A 590 -17.09 -7.98 -17.67
N PHE A 591 -16.85 -6.93 -18.48
CA PHE A 591 -17.71 -6.45 -19.58
C PHE A 591 -19.22 -6.71 -19.43
N SER A 592 -19.82 -6.44 -18.26
CA SER A 592 -21.23 -6.75 -18.01
C SER A 592 -22.15 -5.57 -18.27
N GLY A 593 -21.76 -4.67 -19.18
CA GLY A 593 -22.48 -3.40 -19.36
C GLY A 593 -22.44 -2.52 -18.11
N ILE A 594 -21.39 -2.68 -17.28
CA ILE A 594 -21.15 -1.80 -16.14
C ILE A 594 -20.92 -0.40 -16.70
N ARG A 595 -21.96 0.42 -16.54
CA ARG A 595 -21.83 1.88 -16.55
C ARG A 595 -20.60 2.20 -15.72
N CYS A 596 -19.68 3.06 -16.18
CA CYS A 596 -18.81 3.82 -15.26
C CYS A 596 -19.67 4.09 -14.04
N LEU A 597 -19.40 3.37 -12.93
CA LEU A 597 -20.38 3.24 -11.85
C LEU A 597 -20.94 4.64 -11.58
N PRO A 598 -22.26 4.81 -11.46
CA PRO A 598 -22.81 5.95 -10.78
C PRO A 598 -21.99 6.23 -9.55
#